data_AF-A0A2E5XB71-F1
#
_entry.id   AF-A0A2E5XB71-F1
#
_cell.length_a   1.000
_cell.length_b   1.000
_cell.length_c   1.000
_cell.angle_alpha   90.00
_cell.angle_beta   90.00
_cell.angle_gamma   90.00
#
_symmetry.space_group_name_H-M   'P 1'
#
loop_
_entity.id
_entity.type
_entity.pdbx_description
1 polymer ?
#
loop_
_entity_poly.entity_id
_entity_poly.type
_entity_poly.pdbx_seq_one_letter_code
_entity_poly.pdbx_strand_id
1 'polypeptide(L)'
;MSKRLKQKFYQIPPLDLHGVKHQDACRLVEDYVLLNQYDCPLQIITGNSNKMKSIVIDAIKAHGFNYSDGDFYNRGYIDVFN
;
A
#
# COMPACT_ATOMS: atom_id res chain seq x y z
N MET A 1 20.86 -2.14 -24.42
CA MET A 1 20.86 -2.35 -22.96
C MET A 1 19.43 -2.55 -22.50
N SER A 2 18.99 -3.80 -22.38
CA SER A 2 17.65 -4.11 -21.85
C SER A 2 17.63 -3.74 -20.38
N LYS A 3 16.86 -2.70 -20.02
CA LYS A 3 16.55 -2.39 -18.62
C LYS A 3 15.84 -3.62 -18.06
N ARG A 4 16.55 -4.45 -17.29
CA ARG A 4 15.96 -5.58 -16.58
C ARG A 4 14.93 -5.00 -15.62
N LEU A 5 13.64 -5.13 -15.96
CA LEU A 5 12.53 -4.78 -15.09
C LEU A 5 12.74 -5.55 -13.79
N LYS A 6 13.09 -4.86 -12.71
CA LYS A 6 13.09 -5.47 -11.37
C LYS A 6 11.62 -5.76 -11.05
N GLN A 7 11.20 -7.01 -11.20
CA GLN A 7 9.91 -7.44 -10.69
C GLN A 7 9.90 -7.18 -9.18
N LYS A 8 8.92 -6.40 -8.69
CA LYS A 8 8.70 -6.23 -7.26
C LYS A 8 8.17 -7.56 -6.73
N PHE A 9 8.95 -8.22 -5.89
CA PHE A 9 8.50 -9.41 -5.17
C PHE A 9 8.01 -8.97 -3.79
N TYR A 10 6.75 -9.23 -3.49
CA TYR A 10 6.13 -8.98 -2.18
C TYR A 10 6.14 -10.30 -1.41
N GLN A 11 6.73 -10.31 -0.22
CA GLN A 11 6.75 -11.50 0.64
C GLN A 11 5.38 -11.75 1.29
N ILE A 12 4.67 -10.66 1.57
CA ILE A 12 3.36 -10.66 2.21
C ILE A 12 2.28 -10.46 1.14
N PRO A 13 1.17 -11.22 1.19
CA PRO A 13 0.03 -11.00 0.30
C PRO A 13 -0.48 -9.55 0.39
N PRO A 14 -0.88 -8.92 -0.73
CA PRO A 14 -1.41 -7.56 -0.71
C PRO A 14 -2.66 -7.43 0.16
N LEU A 15 -2.77 -6.32 0.89
CA LEU A 15 -4.00 -5.96 1.60
C LEU A 15 -5.01 -5.37 0.62
N ASP A 16 -6.13 -6.06 0.40
CA ASP A 16 -7.22 -5.55 -0.45
C ASP A 16 -8.27 -4.81 0.39
N LEU A 17 -8.42 -3.51 0.11
CA LEU A 17 -9.41 -2.63 0.75
C LEU A 17 -10.64 -2.40 -0.13
N HIS A 18 -10.80 -3.10 -1.25
CA HIS A 18 -11.97 -2.98 -2.09
C HIS A 18 -13.24 -3.36 -1.31
N GLY A 19 -14.17 -2.42 -1.17
CA GLY A 19 -15.43 -2.64 -0.44
C GLY A 19 -15.33 -2.52 1.09
N VAL A 20 -14.13 -2.28 1.63
CA VAL A 20 -13.94 -1.97 3.06
C VAL A 20 -14.49 -0.58 3.37
N LYS A 21 -15.15 -0.42 4.52
CA LYS A 21 -15.63 0.88 4.97
C LYS A 21 -14.45 1.78 5.33
N HIS A 22 -14.53 3.05 4.95
CA HIS A 22 -13.48 4.05 5.24
C HIS A 22 -13.11 4.15 6.73
N GLN A 23 -14.06 3.94 7.64
CA GLN A 23 -13.83 4.00 9.09
C GLN A 23 -12.96 2.84 9.60
N ASP A 24 -13.06 1.67 8.96
CA ASP A 24 -12.32 0.46 9.34
C ASP A 24 -10.96 0.38 8.63
N ALA A 25 -10.83 1.04 7.48
CA ALA A 25 -9.64 0.98 6.64
C ALA A 25 -8.37 1.47 7.34
N CYS A 26 -8.44 2.53 8.15
CA CYS A 26 -7.27 3.07 8.86
C CYS A 26 -6.62 2.00 9.75
N ARG A 27 -7.42 1.35 10.60
CA ARG A 27 -6.95 0.31 11.50
C ARG A 27 -6.37 -0.88 10.75
N LEU A 28 -7.04 -1.35 9.70
CA LEU A 28 -6.56 -2.48 8.91
C LEU A 28 -5.21 -2.21 8.24
N VAL A 29 -4.99 -0.96 7.78
CA VAL A 29 -3.72 -0.52 7.21
C VAL A 29 -2.64 -0.48 8.27
N GLU A 30 -2.90 0.11 9.42
CA GLU A 30 -1.95 0.18 10.53
C GLU A 30 -1.52 -1.22 11.00
N ASP A 31 -2.50 -2.10 11.26
CA ASP A 31 -2.27 -3.48 11.67
C ASP A 31 -1.41 -4.21 10.61
N TYR A 32 -1.74 -4.08 9.33
CA TYR A 32 -1.00 -4.72 8.24
C TYR A 32 0.43 -4.18 8.09
N VAL A 33 0.63 -2.87 8.13
CA VAL A 33 1.95 -2.26 7.93
C VAL A 33 2.87 -2.53 9.13
N LEU A 34 2.36 -2.37 10.36
CA LEU A 34 3.18 -2.51 11.57
C LEU A 34 3.56 -3.97 11.86
N LEU A 35 2.65 -4.93 11.61
CA LEU A 35 2.94 -6.35 11.80
C LEU A 35 3.96 -6.88 10.79
N ASN A 36 4.00 -6.30 9.59
CA ASN A 36 4.84 -6.75 8.48
C ASN A 36 5.97 -5.76 8.12
N GLN A 37 6.31 -4.84 9.02
CA GLN A 37 7.25 -3.74 8.74
C GLN A 37 8.65 -4.20 8.29
N TYR A 38 9.07 -5.41 8.70
CA TYR A 38 10.36 -6.00 8.33
C TYR A 38 10.34 -6.72 6.97
N ASP A 39 9.16 -6.94 6.39
CA ASP A 39 8.94 -7.65 5.13
C ASP A 39 8.62 -6.71 3.96
N CYS A 40 8.92 -5.41 4.12
CA CYS A 40 8.78 -4.43 3.04
C CYS A 40 9.58 -4.85 1.79
N PRO A 41 9.09 -4.58 0.57
CA PRO A 41 7.91 -3.77 0.27
C PRO A 41 6.59 -4.49 0.51
N LEU A 42 5.57 -3.73 0.95
CA LEU A 42 4.19 -4.20 1.09
C LEU A 42 3.30 -3.55 0.02
N GLN A 43 2.18 -4.19 -0.31
CA GLN A 43 1.22 -3.67 -1.29
C GLN A 43 -0.17 -3.57 -0.68
N ILE A 44 -0.82 -2.42 -0.88
CA ILE A 44 -2.20 -2.17 -0.45
C ILE A 44 -3.03 -1.80 -1.68
N ILE A 45 -4.05 -2.60 -1.98
CA ILE A 45 -4.99 -2.35 -3.08
C ILE A 45 -6.11 -1.46 -2.55
N THR A 46 -6.20 -0.24 -3.09
CA THR A 46 -7.20 0.77 -2.68
C THR A 46 -8.32 0.96 -3.70
N GLY A 47 -8.15 0.38 -4.90
CA GLY A 47 -8.94 0.72 -6.06
C GLY A 47 -8.74 2.18 -6.49
N ASN A 48 -9.71 2.73 -7.23
CA ASN A 48 -9.65 4.12 -7.71
C ASN A 48 -10.29 5.12 -6.72
N SER A 49 -10.51 4.73 -5.45
CA SER A 49 -11.10 5.61 -4.45
C SER A 49 -10.07 6.59 -3.89
N ASN A 50 -10.16 7.87 -4.28
CA ASN A 50 -9.31 8.93 -3.74
C ASN A 50 -9.43 9.05 -2.21
N LYS A 51 -10.63 8.79 -1.65
CA LYS A 51 -10.85 8.83 -0.21
C LYS A 51 -10.14 7.67 0.49
N MET A 52 -10.21 6.47 -0.06
CA MET A 52 -9.50 5.30 0.46
C MET A 52 -7.99 5.53 0.43
N LYS A 53 -7.46 6.01 -0.70
CA LYS A 53 -6.04 6.36 -0.82
C LYS A 53 -5.59 7.37 0.23
N SER A 54 -6.38 8.41 0.46
CA SER A 54 -6.05 9.43 1.48
C SER A 54 -5.93 8.78 2.86
N ILE A 55 -6.87 7.92 3.25
CA ILE A 55 -6.85 7.22 4.53
C ILE A 55 -5.60 6.33 4.66
N VAL A 56 -5.28 5.57 3.61
CA VAL A 56 -4.09 4.70 3.58
C VAL A 56 -2.81 5.51 3.71
N ILE A 57 -2.68 6.60 2.94
CA ILE A 57 -1.50 7.48 2.95
C ILE A 57 -1.34 8.13 4.33
N ASP A 58 -2.43 8.62 4.93
CA ASP A 58 -2.39 9.26 6.24
C ASP A 58 -1.94 8.27 7.32
N ALA A 59 -2.47 7.04 7.32
CA ALA A 59 -2.07 5.97 8.23
C ALA A 59 -0.59 5.59 8.08
N ILE A 60 -0.12 5.39 6.85
CA ILE A 60 1.30 5.06 6.56
C ILE A 60 2.23 6.19 7.04
N LYS A 61 1.89 7.44 6.72
CA LYS A 61 2.69 8.62 7.10
C LYS A 61 2.73 8.84 8.60
N ALA A 62 1.66 8.53 9.32
CA ALA A 62 1.61 8.65 10.78
C ALA A 62 2.68 7.80 11.47
N HIS A 63 3.10 6.70 10.83
CA HIS A 63 4.14 5.80 11.33
C HIS A 63 5.51 5.97 10.65
N GLY A 64 5.67 6.98 9.78
CA GLY A 64 6.96 7.33 9.18
C GLY A 64 7.39 6.47 7.98
N PHE A 65 6.49 5.66 7.41
CA PHE A 65 6.80 4.85 6.23
C PHE A 65 6.79 5.68 4.95
N ASN A 66 7.59 5.25 3.99
CA ASN A 66 7.62 5.77 2.63
C ASN A 66 6.59 5.04 1.75
N TYR A 67 6.09 5.68 0.69
CA TYR A 67 5.11 5.04 -0.21
C TYR A 67 5.23 5.52 -1.65
N SER A 68 4.65 4.73 -2.57
CA SER A 68 4.37 5.13 -3.95
C SER A 68 2.91 4.86 -4.32
N ASP A 69 2.23 5.86 -4.88
CA ASP A 69 0.85 5.75 -5.36
C ASP A 69 0.81 5.21 -6.80
N GLY A 70 0.73 3.88 -6.91
CA GLY A 70 0.64 3.16 -8.17
C GLY A 70 1.80 3.42 -9.14
N ASP A 71 1.53 3.12 -10.41
CA ASP A 71 2.42 3.40 -11.53
C ASP A 71 1.69 4.13 -12.67
N PHE A 72 2.37 4.27 -13.83
CA PHE A 72 1.81 4.97 -14.99
C PHE A 72 0.56 4.28 -15.57
N TYR A 73 0.42 2.97 -15.39
CA TYR A 73 -0.66 2.15 -15.95
C TYR A 73 -1.77 1.88 -14.92
N ASN A 74 -1.41 1.68 -13.65
CA ASN A 74 -2.35 1.31 -12.60
C ASN A 74 -2.13 2.17 -11.35
N ARG A 75 -3.15 2.96 -11.01
CA ARG A 75 -3.19 3.78 -9.79
C ARG A 75 -4.02 3.15 -8.68
N GLY A 76 -4.46 1.90 -8.83
CA GLY A 76 -5.36 1.23 -7.89
C GLY A 76 -4.71 0.68 -6.62
N TYR A 77 -3.43 0.94 -6.42
CA TYR A 77 -2.65 0.37 -5.32
C TYR A 77 -1.62 1.37 -4.80
N ILE A 78 -1.17 1.14 -3.57
CA ILE A 78 -0.10 1.87 -2.91
C ILE A 78 0.94 0.84 -2.48
N ASP A 79 2.20 1.08 -2.84
CA ASP A 79 3.31 0.31 -2.27
C ASP A 79 3.87 1.04 -1.06
N VAL A 80 4.22 0.29 -0.02
CA VAL A 80 4.78 0.79 1.23
C VAL A 80 6.22 0.30 1.36
N PHE A 81 7.10 1.20 1.80
CA PHE A 81 8.51 0.96 2.01
C PHE A 81 8.92 1.49 3.39
N ASN A 82 9.87 0.81 4.03
CA ASN A 82 10.57 1.31 5.21
C ASN A 82 11.66 2.31 4.74
#